data_AF-A0A498L0K1-F1
#
_entry.id   AF-A0A498L0K1-F1
#
_cell.length_a   1.000
_cell.length_b   1.000
_cell.length_c   1.000
_cell.angle_alpha   90.00
_cell.angle_beta   90.00
_cell.angle_gamma   90.00
#
_symmetry.space_group_name_H-M   'P 1'
#
loop_
_entity.id
_entity.type
_entity.pdbx_description
1 polymer ?
#
loop_
_entity_poly.entity_id
_entity_poly.type
_entity_poly.pdbx_seq_one_letter_code
_entity_poly.pdbx_strand_id
1 'polypeptide(L)' 'MSDRDLSRRRLLQAGSVAVAAAAVPTAAGADGDGWAVAETPVDSTLYDLERAAAGAYAVGTGGVVV' A
#
# COMPACT_ATOMS: atom_id res chain seq x y z
N MET A 1 -39.09 -2.02 -21.79
CA MET A 1 -37.63 -1.86 -21.61
C MET A 1 -37.33 -0.42 -22.02
N SER A 2 -37.05 0.44 -21.06
CA SER A 2 -37.34 1.88 -21.16
C SER A 2 -36.16 2.67 -21.74
N ASP A 3 -36.46 3.77 -22.44
CA ASP A 3 -35.51 4.68 -23.12
C ASP A 3 -34.36 5.21 -22.21
N ARG A 4 -34.59 5.18 -20.89
CA ARG A 4 -33.59 5.47 -19.85
C ARG A 4 -32.40 4.50 -19.87
N ASP A 5 -32.62 3.23 -20.25
CA ASP A 5 -31.57 2.21 -20.32
C ASP A 5 -30.61 2.50 -21.49
N LEU A 6 -31.14 3.03 -22.60
CA LEU A 6 -30.36 3.43 -23.76
C LEU A 6 -29.54 4.69 -23.49
N SER A 7 -30.14 5.69 -22.81
CA SER A 7 -29.44 6.92 -22.42
C SER A 7 -28.32 6.67 -21.40
N ARG A 8 -28.55 5.80 -20.40
CA ARG A 8 -27.52 5.39 -19.43
C ARG A 8 -26.35 4.66 -20.09
N ARG A 9 -26.64 3.76 -21.02
CA ARG A 9 -25.61 3.03 -21.78
C ARG A 9 -24.78 3.98 -22.65
N ARG A 10 -25.40 4.98 -23.29
CA ARG A 10 -24.70 5.99 -24.11
C ARG A 10 -23.79 6.90 -23.29
N LEU A 11 -24.24 7.32 -22.09
CA LEU A 11 -23.43 8.11 -21.16
C LEU A 11 -22.18 7.35 -20.70
N LEU A 12 -22.34 6.07 -20.34
CA LEU A 12 -21.24 5.20 -19.93
C LEU A 12 -20.25 4.94 -21.08
N GLN A 13 -20.74 4.83 -22.31
CA GLN A 13 -19.91 4.57 -23.50
C GLN A 13 -19.10 5.79 -23.94
N ALA A 14 -19.53 7.00 -23.60
CA ALA A 14 -18.83 8.25 -23.94
C ALA A 14 -17.75 8.66 -22.92
N GLY A 15 -17.67 7.98 -21.77
CA GLY A 15 -16.80 8.32 -20.65
C GLY A 15 -15.44 7.62 -20.67
N SER A 16 -14.68 7.69 -21.76
CA SER A 16 -13.26 7.33 -21.75
C SER A 16 -12.45 8.50 -21.20
N VAL A 17 -12.27 8.51 -19.88
CA VAL A 17 -11.38 9.45 -19.18
C VAL A 17 -9.95 9.17 -19.61
N ALA A 18 -9.29 10.15 -20.22
CA ALA A 18 -7.86 10.13 -20.44
C ALA A 18 -7.16 10.16 -19.06
N VAL A 19 -6.57 9.04 -18.66
CA VAL A 19 -5.63 9.03 -17.54
C VAL A 19 -4.37 9.72 -18.03
N ALA A 20 -4.23 11.00 -17.68
CA ALA A 20 -2.92 11.63 -17.75
C ALA A 20 -1.99 10.83 -16.85
N ALA A 21 -0.98 10.19 -17.43
CA ALA A 21 0.07 9.52 -16.68
C ALA A 21 0.80 10.61 -15.88
N ALA A 22 0.38 10.83 -14.64
CA ALA A 22 1.21 11.54 -13.69
C ALA A 22 2.48 10.72 -13.58
N ALA A 23 3.62 11.30 -13.97
CA ALA A 23 4.91 10.71 -13.72
C ALA A 23 5.04 10.53 -12.21
N VAL A 24 4.87 9.29 -11.73
CA VAL A 24 5.22 8.95 -10.35
C VAL A 24 6.74 9.07 -10.29
N PRO A 25 7.30 9.92 -9.42
CA PRO A 25 8.74 9.96 -9.23
C PRO A 25 9.21 8.58 -8.79
N THR A 26 9.91 7.86 -9.66
CA THR A 26 10.47 6.53 -9.36
C THR A 26 11.77 6.61 -8.57
N ALA A 27 12.23 7.82 -8.25
CA ALA A 27 13.52 8.10 -7.65
C ALA A 27 13.43 8.61 -6.19
N ALA A 28 12.36 8.28 -5.46
CA ALA A 28 12.41 8.31 -4.00
C ALA A 28 13.21 7.08 -3.52
N GLY A 29 14.53 7.11 -3.71
CA GLY A 29 15.41 6.22 -2.96
C GLY A 29 15.37 6.68 -1.51
N ALA A 30 15.09 5.77 -0.58
CA ALA A 30 15.35 6.06 0.82
C ALA A 30 16.85 6.31 0.94
N ASP A 31 17.25 7.55 1.23
CA ASP A 31 18.63 7.85 1.58
C ASP A 31 19.02 6.91 2.73
N GLY A 32 20.08 6.12 2.54
CA GLY A 32 20.55 5.16 3.56
C GLY A 32 21.00 5.85 4.86
N ASP A 33 21.18 7.18 4.80
CA ASP A 33 21.50 8.06 5.91
C ASP A 33 20.28 8.20 6.85
N GLY A 34 20.13 7.25 7.77
CA GLY A 34 19.07 7.25 8.78
C GLY A 34 18.66 5.87 9.26
N TRP A 35 19.09 4.81 8.57
CA TRP A 35 18.87 3.44 9.00
C TRP A 35 20.02 2.99 9.90
N ALA A 36 19.67 2.40 11.05
CA ALA A 36 20.60 1.70 11.91
C ALA A 36 20.21 0.22 11.96
N VAL A 37 21.22 -0.65 11.96
CA VAL A 37 21.01 -2.07 12.27
C VAL A 37 20.77 -2.18 13.77
N ALA A 38 19.66 -2.83 14.15
CA ALA A 38 19.30 -3.07 15.54
C ALA A 38 19.09 -4.56 15.76
N GLU A 39 19.59 -5.07 16.88
CA GLU A 39 19.38 -6.46 17.29
C GLU A 39 17.94 -6.68 17.74
N THR A 40 17.32 -7.77 17.29
CA THR A 40 15.97 -8.17 17.70
C THR A 40 16.02 -9.06 18.93
N PRO A 41 14.99 -9.06 19.80
CA PRO A 41 14.94 -9.95 20.97
C PRO A 41 14.67 -11.42 20.60
N VAL A 42 14.57 -11.73 19.31
CA VAL A 42 14.25 -13.05 18.76
C VAL A 42 15.20 -13.36 17.61
N ASP A 43 15.54 -14.64 17.47
CA ASP A 43 16.38 -15.16 16.37
C ASP A 43 15.58 -15.48 15.09
N SER A 44 14.25 -15.28 15.11
CA SER A 44 13.36 -15.58 13.98
C SER A 44 13.24 -14.40 13.02
N THR A 45 12.95 -14.70 11.75
CA THR A 45 12.64 -13.66 10.76
C THR A 45 11.33 -12.96 11.11
N LEU A 46 11.37 -11.63 11.19
CA LEU A 46 10.20 -10.77 11.28
C LEU A 46 9.73 -10.40 9.86
N TYR A 47 8.42 -10.44 9.63
CA TYR A 47 7.82 -10.23 8.32
C TYR A 47 7.05 -8.92 8.20
N ASP A 48 6.60 -8.37 9.32
CA ASP A 48 5.79 -7.16 9.35
C ASP A 48 5.92 -6.42 10.68
N LEU A 49 5.62 -5.12 10.66
CA LEU A 49 5.57 -4.24 11.84
C LEU A 49 4.35 -3.32 11.76
N GLU A 50 3.65 -3.20 12.89
CA GLU A 50 2.51 -2.29 13.03
C GLU A 50 2.65 -1.40 14.26
N ARG A 51 2.24 -0.14 14.13
CA ARG A 51 2.18 0.80 15.27
C ARG A 51 0.75 0.94 15.78
N ALA A 52 0.59 0.75 17.07
CA ALA A 52 -0.62 1.05 17.81
C ALA A 52 -0.37 2.15 18.85
N ALA A 53 -1.44 2.58 19.53
CA ALA A 53 -1.34 3.58 20.59
C ALA A 53 -0.41 3.16 21.75
N ALA A 54 -0.28 1.85 21.99
CA ALA A 54 0.56 1.30 23.05
C ALA A 54 2.04 1.13 22.65
N GLY A 55 2.37 1.16 21.35
CA GLY A 55 3.73 0.91 20.88
C GLY A 55 3.78 0.30 19.47
N ALA A 56 4.97 -0.08 19.05
CA ALA A 56 5.20 -0.84 17.83
C ALA A 56 5.22 -2.34 18.16
N TYR A 57 4.71 -3.15 17.24
CA TYR A 57 4.66 -4.60 17.33
C TYR A 57 5.18 -5.20 16.03
N ALA A 58 6.04 -6.20 16.09
CA ALA A 58 6.52 -6.94 14.93
C ALA A 58 6.10 -8.41 15.01
N VAL A 59 5.79 -9.01 13.86
CA VAL A 59 5.35 -10.40 13.77
C VAL A 59 6.33 -11.25 12.97
N GLY A 60 6.55 -12.48 13.43
CA GLY A 60 7.53 -13.40 12.84
C GLY A 60 7.04 -14.83 12.72
N THR A 61 7.93 -15.72 12.28
CA THR A 61 7.64 -17.15 12.10
C THR A 61 7.11 -17.79 13.39
N GLY A 62 6.21 -18.76 13.26
CA GLY A 62 5.73 -19.55 14.41
C GLY A 62 4.78 -18.81 15.35
N GLY A 63 4.23 -17.67 14.93
CA GLY A 63 3.33 -16.87 15.74
C GLY A 63 4.05 -15.96 16.74
N VAL A 64 5.34 -15.66 16.52
CA VAL A 64 6.09 -14.69 17.31
C VAL A 64 5.50 -13.30 17.14
N VAL A 65 5.29 -12.60 18.26
CA VAL A 65 4.92 -11.18 18.33
C VAL A 65 5.82 -10.52 19.37
N VAL A 66 6.49 -9.44 18.99
CA VAL A 66 7.44 -8.70 19.84
C VAL A 66 7.20 -7.20 19.79
#